data_AF-A0A512TPA5-F1
#
_entry.id   AF-A0A512TPA5-F1
#
_cell.length_a   1.000
_cell.length_b   1.000
_cell.length_c   1.000
_cell.angle_alpha   90.00
_cell.angle_beta   90.00
_cell.angle_gamma   90.00
#
_symmetry.space_group_name_H-M   'P 1'
#
loop_
_entity.id
_entity.type
_entity.pdbx_description
1 polymer ?
#
loop_
_entity_poly.entity_id
_entity_poly.type
_entity_poly.pdbx_seq_one_letter_code
_entity_poly.pdbx_strand_id
1 'polypeptide(L)'
;MDSLSFNKNKYIFTSMPNISLVSNSVDDSRSKQVSLFLEELSSYNIILKDLVNYPLNEEKRNISLNVSYYIMENEEISEKLERKKELPIKDLCKDIRINRERIEDMKDYIVAYYLILRNPNYKIIQDTLKIKLKEDSDKVKSIGVAKKNTIYKGVVIKSFKKSAYIITSIGEFVKIKTNRKVIIGQLADGKECTRIGKYKIHIAIGLMILMMIGCATVIDYRKTESIVIVETTSNIKMHVNKYGKVIYAYSPTEKGKILISSISIESENIDEAIEEIFQYAFSNEMIDTSKKTLITVSGKSLDYGALPKTNKFISENKIPIVINNSGNEQKMPEYISEE
;
A
#
# COMPACT_ATOMS: atom_id res chain seq x y z
N MET A 1 -29.47 -38.94 24.96
CA MET A 1 -29.12 -37.67 24.32
C MET A 1 -27.80 -37.91 23.59
N ASP A 2 -27.86 -38.16 22.29
CA ASP A 2 -26.64 -38.33 21.50
C ASP A 2 -25.87 -37.01 21.54
N SER A 3 -24.62 -37.06 21.99
CA SER A 3 -23.75 -35.89 22.02
C SER A 3 -23.62 -35.33 20.61
N LEU A 4 -24.06 -34.09 20.39
CA LEU A 4 -23.99 -33.42 19.10
C LEU A 4 -22.52 -33.32 18.64
N SER A 5 -22.08 -34.24 17.77
CA SER A 5 -20.69 -34.31 17.31
C SER A 5 -20.48 -33.44 16.08
N PHE A 6 -19.61 -32.43 16.19
CA PHE A 6 -19.28 -31.56 15.06
C PHE A 6 -18.46 -32.27 13.97
N ASN A 7 -18.89 -32.15 12.71
CA ASN A 7 -18.14 -32.60 11.53
C ASN A 7 -17.94 -31.45 10.53
N LYS A 8 -16.69 -30.97 10.42
CA LYS A 8 -16.30 -29.86 9.53
C LYS A 8 -16.47 -30.13 8.03
N ASN A 9 -16.76 -31.38 7.66
CA ASN A 9 -16.82 -31.87 6.29
C ASN A 9 -18.17 -32.53 5.97
N LYS A 10 -19.22 -32.35 6.78
CA LYS A 10 -20.53 -32.98 6.57
C LYS A 10 -21.19 -32.47 5.28
N TYR A 11 -21.21 -31.14 5.12
CA TYR A 11 -21.84 -30.44 4.00
C TYR A 11 -20.81 -29.68 3.16
N ILE A 12 -21.06 -29.58 1.85
CA ILE A 12 -20.29 -28.75 0.92
C ILE A 12 -21.20 -27.95 0.01
N PHE A 13 -20.70 -26.81 -0.45
CA PHE A 13 -21.29 -26.06 -1.55
C PHE A 13 -20.98 -26.69 -2.91
N THR A 14 -21.89 -26.58 -3.88
CA THR A 14 -21.72 -27.15 -5.23
C THR A 14 -22.15 -26.17 -6.33
N SER A 15 -21.56 -26.27 -7.51
CA SER A 15 -21.72 -25.30 -8.61
C SER A 15 -22.86 -25.62 -9.59
N MET A 16 -23.79 -26.51 -9.24
CA MET A 16 -24.86 -26.93 -10.17
C MET A 16 -25.78 -25.76 -10.58
N PRO A 17 -26.15 -25.64 -11.87
CA PRO A 17 -27.06 -24.61 -12.35
C PRO A 17 -28.46 -24.81 -11.76
N ASN A 18 -29.08 -23.71 -11.33
CA ASN A 18 -30.37 -23.74 -10.65
C ASN A 18 -31.51 -23.53 -11.65
N ILE A 19 -32.27 -24.59 -11.94
CA ILE A 19 -33.35 -24.57 -12.94
C ILE A 19 -34.58 -23.79 -12.42
N SER A 20 -34.85 -23.78 -11.11
CA SER A 20 -36.07 -23.17 -10.54
C SER A 20 -36.07 -21.63 -10.53
N LEU A 21 -34.90 -21.01 -10.61
CA LEU A 21 -34.74 -19.55 -10.56
C LEU A 21 -34.87 -18.88 -11.94
N VAL A 22 -35.13 -19.65 -13.01
CA VAL A 22 -35.23 -19.19 -14.40
C VAL A 22 -36.58 -18.53 -14.72
N SER A 23 -37.57 -18.61 -13.81
CA SER A 23 -38.79 -17.82 -13.93
C SER A 23 -38.47 -16.32 -13.83
N ASN A 24 -38.53 -15.65 -14.99
CA ASN A 24 -38.18 -14.25 -15.19
C ASN A 24 -39.16 -13.25 -14.54
N SER A 25 -40.25 -13.70 -13.90
CA SER A 25 -41.07 -12.81 -13.09
C SER A 25 -40.39 -12.58 -11.74
N VAL A 26 -39.78 -11.40 -11.59
CA VAL A 26 -39.40 -10.89 -10.27
C VAL A 26 -40.69 -10.46 -9.60
N ASP A 27 -41.16 -11.27 -8.64
CA ASP A 27 -42.25 -10.87 -7.75
C ASP A 27 -41.69 -9.99 -6.63
N ASP A 28 -42.46 -8.99 -6.19
CA ASP A 28 -42.14 -8.05 -5.10
C ASP A 28 -41.80 -8.78 -3.79
N SER A 29 -42.26 -10.03 -3.65
CA SER A 29 -41.83 -10.92 -2.58
C SER A 29 -40.31 -11.09 -2.52
N ARG A 30 -39.61 -11.29 -3.66
CA ARG A 30 -38.17 -11.59 -3.68
C ARG A 30 -37.31 -10.43 -3.19
N SER A 31 -37.67 -9.19 -3.55
CA SER A 31 -36.94 -8.00 -3.11
C SER A 31 -37.14 -7.75 -1.60
N LYS A 32 -38.33 -8.05 -1.07
CA LYS A 32 -38.62 -8.01 0.37
C LYS A 32 -37.80 -9.03 1.15
N GLN A 33 -37.68 -10.27 0.66
CA GLN A 33 -36.84 -11.30 1.30
C GLN A 33 -35.37 -10.86 1.41
N VAL A 34 -34.82 -10.28 0.34
CA VAL A 34 -33.44 -9.75 0.36
C VAL A 34 -33.32 -8.59 1.34
N SER A 35 -34.28 -7.66 1.35
CA SER A 35 -34.23 -6.49 2.23
C SER A 35 -34.26 -6.90 3.70
N LEU A 36 -35.17 -7.81 4.06
CA LEU A 36 -35.25 -8.39 5.41
C LEU A 36 -33.93 -9.08 5.82
N PHE A 37 -33.28 -9.79 4.89
CA PHE A 37 -31.98 -10.41 5.16
C PHE A 37 -30.89 -9.36 5.44
N LEU A 38 -30.85 -8.27 4.67
CA LEU A 38 -29.85 -7.22 4.87
C LEU A 38 -30.08 -6.41 6.15
N GLU A 39 -31.33 -6.21 6.55
CA GLU A 39 -31.70 -5.63 7.83
C GLU A 39 -31.28 -6.53 8.99
N GLU A 40 -31.58 -7.83 8.91
CA GLU A 40 -31.15 -8.78 9.93
C GLU A 40 -29.62 -8.85 10.01
N LEU A 41 -28.91 -8.94 8.88
CA LEU A 41 -27.45 -8.93 8.82
C LEU A 41 -26.84 -7.68 9.51
N SER A 42 -27.46 -6.52 9.30
CA SER A 42 -27.02 -5.26 9.92
C SER A 42 -27.24 -5.25 11.43
N SER A 43 -28.28 -5.94 11.94
CA SER A 43 -28.52 -6.10 13.39
C SER A 43 -27.43 -6.90 14.11
N TYR A 44 -26.64 -7.69 13.37
CA TYR A 44 -25.44 -8.39 13.87
C TYR A 44 -24.14 -7.59 13.64
N ASN A 45 -24.25 -6.29 13.30
CA ASN A 45 -23.12 -5.43 12.94
C ASN A 45 -22.29 -5.93 11.74
N ILE A 46 -22.88 -6.75 10.86
CA ILE A 46 -22.20 -7.26 9.67
C ILE A 46 -22.53 -6.38 8.47
N ILE A 47 -21.48 -5.80 7.88
CA ILE A 47 -21.61 -4.94 6.72
C ILE A 47 -21.50 -5.81 5.46
N LEU A 48 -22.54 -5.85 4.63
CA LEU A 48 -22.54 -6.64 3.38
C LEU A 48 -21.32 -6.37 2.49
N LYS A 49 -20.86 -5.12 2.46
CA LYS A 49 -19.68 -4.71 1.69
C LYS A 49 -18.41 -5.43 2.14
N ASP A 50 -18.29 -5.81 3.41
CA ASP A 50 -17.12 -6.50 3.94
C ASP A 50 -17.13 -7.97 3.54
N LEU A 51 -18.29 -8.65 3.57
CA LEU A 51 -18.46 -9.99 2.99
C LEU A 51 -18.01 -10.02 1.52
N VAL A 52 -18.31 -8.97 0.76
CA VAL A 52 -17.90 -8.86 -0.65
C VAL A 52 -16.40 -8.54 -0.82
N ASN A 53 -15.84 -7.69 0.03
CA ASN A 53 -14.44 -7.25 -0.10
C ASN A 53 -13.45 -8.28 0.46
N TYR A 54 -13.84 -9.06 1.46
CA TYR A 54 -13.01 -10.06 2.14
C TYR A 54 -13.58 -11.46 1.93
N PRO A 55 -13.60 -11.97 0.68
CA PRO A 55 -14.22 -13.26 0.40
C PRO A 55 -13.39 -14.42 0.93
N LEU A 56 -14.09 -15.42 1.45
CA LEU A 56 -13.51 -16.69 1.87
C LEU A 56 -13.21 -17.61 0.68
N ASN A 57 -12.10 -18.36 0.76
CA ASN A 57 -11.84 -19.46 -0.17
C ASN A 57 -12.84 -20.62 0.05
N GLU A 58 -12.88 -21.58 -0.87
CA GLU A 58 -13.84 -22.68 -0.84
C GLU A 58 -13.80 -23.48 0.47
N GLU A 59 -12.61 -23.83 0.95
CA GLU A 59 -12.43 -24.55 2.21
C GLU A 59 -13.05 -23.81 3.39
N LYS A 60 -12.74 -22.51 3.54
CA LYS A 60 -13.28 -21.68 4.62
C LYS A 60 -14.79 -21.47 4.49
N ARG A 61 -15.34 -21.37 3.27
CA ARG A 61 -16.81 -21.32 3.07
C ARG A 61 -17.48 -22.61 3.53
N ASN A 62 -16.94 -23.77 3.14
CA ASN A 62 -17.49 -25.06 3.54
C ASN A 62 -17.42 -25.25 5.06
N ILE A 63 -16.32 -24.86 5.72
CA ILE A 63 -16.26 -24.93 7.19
C ILE A 63 -17.28 -23.97 7.82
N SER A 64 -17.40 -22.73 7.31
CA SER A 64 -18.38 -21.76 7.82
C SER A 64 -19.81 -22.32 7.73
N LEU A 65 -20.14 -22.99 6.62
CA LEU A 65 -21.42 -23.66 6.42
C LEU A 65 -21.67 -24.74 7.47
N ASN A 66 -20.71 -25.62 7.70
CA ASN A 66 -20.85 -26.69 8.69
C ASN A 66 -20.95 -26.15 10.12
N VAL A 67 -20.20 -25.09 10.46
CA VAL A 67 -20.33 -24.42 11.76
C VAL A 67 -21.71 -23.78 11.89
N SER A 68 -22.27 -23.22 10.81
CA SER A 68 -23.62 -22.64 10.82
C SER A 68 -24.69 -23.69 11.11
N TYR A 69 -24.62 -24.85 10.47
CA TYR A 69 -25.52 -25.98 10.78
C TYR A 69 -25.36 -26.45 12.22
N TYR A 70 -24.12 -26.56 12.71
CA TYR A 70 -23.87 -26.92 14.10
C TYR A 70 -24.51 -25.94 15.10
N ILE A 71 -24.43 -24.64 14.83
CA ILE A 71 -25.10 -23.62 15.64
C ILE A 71 -26.62 -23.81 15.59
N MET A 72 -27.21 -24.10 14.43
CA MET A 72 -28.65 -24.34 14.32
C MET A 72 -29.12 -25.57 15.09
N GLU A 73 -28.29 -26.60 15.19
CA GLU A 73 -28.59 -27.83 15.93
C GLU A 73 -28.32 -27.69 17.44
N ASN A 74 -27.54 -26.69 17.87
CA ASN A 74 -27.19 -26.43 19.27
C ASN A 74 -28.00 -25.25 19.85
N GLU A 75 -29.08 -25.56 20.58
CA GLU A 75 -30.00 -24.59 21.16
C GLU A 75 -29.29 -23.56 22.06
N GLU A 76 -28.37 -23.99 22.93
CA GLU A 76 -27.64 -23.07 23.83
C GLU A 76 -26.80 -22.04 23.06
N ILE A 77 -26.09 -22.48 22.02
CA ILE A 77 -25.23 -21.61 21.21
C ILE A 77 -26.08 -20.67 20.35
N SER A 78 -27.14 -21.19 19.72
CA SER A 78 -28.06 -20.37 18.92
C SER A 78 -28.73 -19.27 19.74
N GLU A 79 -29.25 -19.59 20.94
CA GLU A 79 -29.85 -18.60 21.83
C GLU A 79 -28.87 -17.50 22.23
N LYS A 80 -27.62 -17.88 22.55
CA LYS A 80 -26.56 -16.91 22.88
C LYS A 80 -26.27 -15.99 21.69
N LEU A 81 -26.17 -16.55 20.48
CA LEU A 81 -25.96 -15.78 19.25
C LEU A 81 -27.11 -14.81 18.99
N GLU A 82 -28.36 -15.27 19.10
CA GLU A 82 -29.55 -14.45 18.82
C GLU A 82 -29.73 -13.33 19.84
N ARG A 83 -29.51 -13.63 21.12
CA ARG A 83 -29.64 -12.66 22.22
C ARG A 83 -28.54 -11.61 22.19
N LYS A 84 -27.29 -12.02 21.99
CA LYS A 84 -26.14 -11.09 22.00
C LYS A 84 -25.88 -10.43 20.66
N LYS A 85 -26.47 -10.95 19.58
CA LYS A 85 -26.17 -10.57 18.20
C LYS A 85 -24.67 -10.67 17.86
N GLU A 86 -24.00 -11.63 18.49
CA GLU A 86 -22.56 -11.87 18.36
C GLU A 86 -22.27 -13.37 18.41
N LEU A 87 -21.36 -13.84 17.57
CA LEU A 87 -20.95 -15.24 17.55
C LEU A 87 -20.27 -15.63 18.89
N PRO A 88 -20.78 -16.61 19.66
CA PRO A 88 -20.19 -17.02 20.94
C PRO A 88 -18.95 -17.90 20.72
N ILE A 89 -17.86 -17.31 20.20
CA ILE A 89 -16.65 -18.02 19.75
C ILE A 89 -16.04 -18.89 20.84
N LYS A 90 -15.99 -18.39 22.09
CA LYS A 90 -15.44 -19.15 23.22
C LYS A 90 -16.19 -20.44 23.50
N ASP A 91 -17.52 -20.43 23.34
CA ASP A 91 -18.35 -21.61 23.58
C ASP A 91 -18.25 -22.56 22.38
N LEU A 92 -18.32 -22.02 21.16
CA LEU A 92 -18.11 -22.79 19.94
C LEU A 92 -16.81 -23.58 19.96
N CYS A 93 -15.67 -22.95 20.30
CA CYS A 93 -14.37 -23.61 20.33
C CYS A 93 -14.23 -24.74 21.37
N LYS A 94 -15.12 -24.84 22.36
CA LYS A 94 -15.13 -25.99 23.29
C LYS A 94 -15.64 -27.24 22.59
N ASP A 95 -16.63 -27.06 21.73
CA ASP A 95 -17.36 -28.17 21.11
C ASP A 95 -16.82 -28.51 19.72
N ILE A 96 -16.27 -27.51 19.02
CA ILE A 96 -15.68 -27.67 17.68
C ILE A 96 -14.16 -27.66 17.77
N ARG A 97 -13.50 -28.66 17.18
CA ARG A 97 -12.03 -28.78 17.10
C ARG A 97 -11.42 -27.82 16.06
N ILE A 98 -11.75 -26.54 16.16
CA ILE A 98 -11.24 -25.46 15.31
C ILE A 98 -10.70 -24.37 16.22
N ASN A 99 -9.49 -23.88 15.91
CA ASN A 99 -8.86 -22.83 16.71
C ASN A 99 -9.62 -21.50 16.60
N ARG A 100 -9.50 -20.69 17.66
CA ARG A 100 -10.22 -19.43 17.82
C ARG A 100 -9.97 -18.44 16.67
N GLU A 101 -8.70 -18.27 16.29
CA GLU A 101 -8.29 -17.35 15.21
C GLU A 101 -9.00 -17.66 13.88
N ARG A 102 -9.14 -18.94 13.54
CA ARG A 102 -9.81 -19.35 12.30
C ARG A 102 -11.32 -19.12 12.34
N ILE A 103 -11.94 -19.25 13.51
CA ILE A 103 -13.36 -18.88 13.69
C ILE A 103 -13.55 -17.37 13.62
N GLU A 104 -12.65 -16.60 14.23
CA GLU A 104 -12.68 -15.12 14.17
C GLU A 104 -12.55 -14.60 12.74
N ASP A 105 -11.68 -15.18 11.92
CA ASP A 105 -11.52 -14.87 10.49
C ASP A 105 -12.78 -15.19 9.65
N MET A 106 -13.59 -16.14 10.09
CA MET A 106 -14.77 -16.63 9.35
C MET A 106 -16.10 -16.16 9.96
N LYS A 107 -16.07 -15.41 11.07
CA LYS A 107 -17.24 -15.15 11.93
C LYS A 107 -18.41 -14.51 11.18
N ASP A 108 -18.15 -13.54 10.32
CA ASP A 108 -19.21 -12.81 9.60
C ASP A 108 -19.90 -13.73 8.59
N TYR A 109 -19.14 -14.63 7.96
CA TYR A 109 -19.67 -15.65 7.06
C TYR A 109 -20.46 -16.74 7.79
N ILE A 110 -19.99 -17.18 8.96
CA ILE A 110 -20.71 -18.13 9.83
C ILE A 110 -22.07 -17.55 10.20
N VAL A 111 -22.11 -16.32 10.70
CA VAL A 111 -23.37 -15.66 11.06
C VAL A 111 -24.25 -15.47 9.82
N ALA A 112 -23.70 -14.97 8.70
CA ALA A 112 -24.47 -14.78 7.47
C ALA A 112 -25.13 -16.08 6.97
N TYR A 113 -24.40 -17.20 6.94
CA TYR A 113 -24.95 -18.49 6.55
C TYR A 113 -25.98 -19.01 7.55
N TYR A 114 -25.73 -18.89 8.85
CA TYR A 114 -26.70 -19.23 9.89
C TYR A 114 -28.03 -18.48 9.69
N LEU A 115 -28.00 -17.17 9.45
CA LEU A 115 -29.20 -16.36 9.22
C LEU A 115 -29.96 -16.81 7.96
N ILE A 116 -29.23 -17.03 6.86
CA ILE A 116 -29.82 -17.52 5.61
C ILE A 116 -30.51 -18.86 5.82
N LEU A 117 -29.87 -19.80 6.50
CA LEU A 117 -30.37 -21.18 6.64
C LEU A 117 -31.52 -21.30 7.64
N ARG A 118 -31.49 -20.53 8.72
CA ARG A 118 -32.52 -20.59 9.78
C ARG A 118 -33.84 -19.95 9.38
N ASN A 119 -33.80 -18.80 8.69
CA ASN A 119 -34.98 -17.97 8.50
C ASN A 119 -35.71 -18.32 7.18
N PRO A 120 -36.91 -18.94 7.22
CA PRO A 120 -37.63 -19.38 6.01
C PRO A 120 -38.08 -18.22 5.11
N ASN A 121 -38.07 -16.98 5.63
CA ASN A 121 -38.37 -15.79 4.85
C ASN A 121 -37.26 -15.44 3.85
N TYR A 122 -36.13 -16.16 3.83
CA TYR A 122 -35.02 -15.93 2.89
C TYR A 122 -34.96 -16.98 1.78
N LYS A 123 -36.11 -17.57 1.44
CA LYS A 123 -36.23 -18.67 0.48
C LYS A 123 -35.52 -18.41 -0.85
N ILE A 124 -35.56 -17.20 -1.41
CA ILE A 124 -34.84 -16.87 -2.65
C ILE A 124 -33.32 -17.05 -2.52
N ILE A 125 -32.76 -16.69 -1.37
CA ILE A 125 -31.33 -16.84 -1.07
C ILE A 125 -31.02 -18.31 -0.77
N GLN A 126 -31.85 -18.98 0.03
CA GLN A 126 -31.72 -20.40 0.35
C GLN A 126 -31.74 -21.27 -0.92
N ASP A 127 -32.74 -21.06 -1.78
CA ASP A 127 -32.89 -21.80 -3.04
C ASP A 127 -31.67 -21.65 -3.94
N THR A 128 -31.01 -20.48 -3.88
CA THR A 128 -29.77 -20.18 -4.61
C THR A 128 -28.61 -21.05 -4.17
N LEU A 129 -28.45 -21.26 -2.85
CA LEU A 129 -27.37 -22.06 -2.29
C LEU A 129 -27.56 -23.54 -2.65
N LYS A 130 -26.48 -24.19 -3.13
CA LYS A 130 -26.51 -25.62 -3.46
C LYS A 130 -25.62 -26.39 -2.51
N ILE A 131 -26.26 -26.97 -1.49
CA ILE A 131 -25.61 -27.72 -0.43
C ILE A 131 -25.86 -29.21 -0.64
N LYS A 132 -24.81 -30.02 -0.50
CA LYS A 132 -24.89 -31.50 -0.55
C LYS A 132 -24.05 -32.11 0.58
N LEU A 133 -24.33 -33.36 0.91
CA LEU A 133 -23.44 -34.16 1.75
C LEU A 133 -22.13 -34.42 0.99
N LYS A 134 -21.00 -34.35 1.70
CA LYS A 134 -19.69 -34.55 1.08
C LYS A 134 -19.52 -35.98 0.53
N GLU A 135 -20.06 -36.97 1.22
CA GLU A 135 -20.02 -38.39 0.84
C GLU A 135 -20.64 -38.66 -0.55
N ASP A 136 -21.64 -37.85 -0.95
CA ASP A 136 -22.27 -37.92 -2.27
C ASP A 136 -21.40 -37.29 -3.37
N SER A 137 -20.45 -36.42 -3.00
CA SER A 137 -19.54 -35.74 -3.93
C SER A 137 -18.35 -36.60 -4.32
N ASP A 138 -17.84 -37.45 -3.41
CA ASP A 138 -16.68 -38.30 -3.68
C ASP A 138 -16.98 -39.41 -4.72
N LYS A 139 -18.27 -39.69 -4.99
CA LYS A 139 -18.72 -40.58 -6.06
C LYS A 139 -18.76 -39.93 -7.45
N VAL A 140 -18.61 -38.60 -7.55
CA VAL A 140 -18.60 -37.86 -8.81
C VAL A 140 -17.25 -37.18 -8.96
N LYS A 141 -16.33 -37.82 -9.71
CA LYS A 141 -15.04 -37.22 -10.09
C LYS A 141 -15.27 -35.82 -10.65
N SER A 142 -14.88 -34.80 -9.89
CA SER A 142 -14.96 -33.40 -10.30
C SER A 142 -14.01 -33.15 -11.46
N ILE A 143 -14.57 -32.94 -12.64
CA ILE A 143 -13.88 -32.38 -13.81
C ILE A 143 -13.28 -31.04 -13.39
N GLY A 144 -11.95 -30.93 -13.44
CA GLY A 144 -11.23 -29.71 -13.13
C GLY A 144 -11.67 -28.58 -14.05
N VAL A 145 -12.41 -27.62 -13.52
CA VAL A 145 -12.78 -26.42 -14.27
C VAL A 145 -11.60 -25.45 -14.23
N ALA A 146 -10.94 -25.31 -15.38
CA ALA A 146 -9.87 -24.37 -15.60
C ALA A 146 -10.32 -22.93 -15.25
N LYS A 147 -9.63 -22.33 -14.27
CA LYS A 147 -9.75 -20.90 -13.90
C LYS A 147 -9.20 -20.01 -15.01
N LYS A 148 -10.02 -19.63 -15.99
CA LYS A 148 -9.78 -18.43 -16.79
C LYS A 148 -11.12 -17.89 -17.30
N ASN A 149 -11.45 -16.65 -16.90
CA ASN A 149 -12.71 -15.94 -17.12
C ASN A 149 -13.94 -16.49 -16.36
N THR A 150 -13.87 -16.56 -15.03
CA THR A 150 -15.05 -16.86 -14.20
C THR A 150 -16.09 -15.74 -14.29
N ILE A 151 -17.10 -15.96 -15.13
CA ILE A 151 -18.37 -15.24 -15.04
C ILE A 151 -19.06 -15.77 -13.78
N TYR A 152 -19.30 -14.89 -12.81
CA TYR A 152 -20.06 -15.25 -11.63
C TYR A 152 -21.54 -15.10 -11.93
N LYS A 153 -22.35 -16.04 -11.43
CA LYS A 153 -23.80 -16.04 -11.57
C LYS A 153 -24.44 -16.24 -10.19
N GLY A 154 -25.47 -15.46 -9.89
CA GLY A 154 -26.11 -15.50 -8.59
C GLY A 154 -27.32 -14.59 -8.47
N VAL A 155 -27.98 -14.61 -7.31
CA VAL A 155 -29.10 -13.72 -7.00
C VAL A 155 -28.57 -12.36 -6.57
N VAL A 156 -29.13 -11.30 -7.16
CA VAL A 156 -28.80 -9.91 -6.83
C VAL A 156 -29.32 -9.56 -5.45
N ILE A 157 -28.40 -9.22 -4.55
CA ILE A 157 -28.72 -8.75 -3.20
C ILE A 157 -28.61 -7.24 -3.06
N LYS A 158 -27.81 -6.58 -3.91
CA LYS A 158 -27.71 -5.12 -3.96
C LYS A 158 -27.43 -4.65 -5.37
N SER A 159 -28.17 -3.64 -5.82
CA SER A 159 -28.07 -3.11 -7.18
C SER A 159 -27.37 -1.74 -7.23
N PHE A 160 -26.54 -1.54 -8.24
CA PHE A 160 -25.91 -0.26 -8.58
C PHE A 160 -26.09 0.02 -10.09
N LYS A 161 -25.68 1.20 -10.58
CA LYS A 161 -25.89 1.63 -11.98
C LYS A 161 -25.29 0.68 -13.02
N LYS A 162 -24.06 0.18 -12.79
CA LYS A 162 -23.31 -0.72 -13.70
C LYS A 162 -22.62 -1.87 -12.97
N SER A 163 -23.11 -2.20 -11.77
CA SER A 163 -22.59 -3.32 -10.98
C SER A 163 -23.66 -3.82 -10.02
N ALA A 164 -23.46 -5.01 -9.46
CA ALA A 164 -24.33 -5.57 -8.44
C ALA A 164 -23.54 -6.40 -7.43
N TYR A 165 -24.05 -6.52 -6.22
CA TYR A 165 -23.66 -7.59 -5.31
C TYR A 165 -24.59 -8.78 -5.53
N ILE A 166 -24.00 -9.96 -5.65
CA ILE A 166 -24.72 -11.22 -5.83
C ILE A 166 -24.30 -12.24 -4.77
N ILE A 167 -25.19 -13.19 -4.48
CA ILE A 167 -24.88 -14.45 -3.78
C ILE A 167 -24.86 -15.57 -4.81
N THR A 168 -23.76 -16.31 -4.89
CA THR A 168 -23.61 -17.43 -5.82
C THR A 168 -24.13 -18.73 -5.21
N SER A 169 -24.33 -19.76 -6.04
CA SER A 169 -24.74 -21.09 -5.55
C SER A 169 -23.73 -21.75 -4.62
N ILE A 170 -22.47 -21.31 -4.68
CA ILE A 170 -21.38 -21.78 -3.85
C ILE A 170 -21.15 -20.92 -2.59
N GLY A 171 -22.13 -20.08 -2.24
CA GLY A 171 -22.11 -19.27 -1.03
C GLY A 171 -21.18 -18.05 -1.08
N GLU A 172 -20.73 -17.61 -2.26
CA GLU A 172 -19.88 -16.42 -2.37
C GLU A 172 -20.71 -15.13 -2.45
N PHE A 173 -20.25 -14.11 -1.75
CA PHE A 173 -20.71 -12.73 -1.91
C PHE A 173 -19.76 -12.02 -2.87
N VAL A 174 -20.23 -11.65 -4.07
CA VAL A 174 -19.36 -11.13 -5.13
C VAL A 174 -19.93 -9.84 -5.71
N LYS A 175 -19.04 -8.88 -6.02
CA LYS A 175 -19.39 -7.71 -6.83
C LYS A 175 -19.17 -8.01 -8.31
N ILE A 176 -20.23 -8.06 -9.10
CA ILE A 176 -20.15 -8.24 -10.55
C ILE A 176 -20.38 -6.93 -11.31
N LYS A 177 -19.75 -6.80 -12.49
CA LYS A 177 -20.07 -5.75 -13.47
C LYS A 177 -21.33 -6.13 -14.23
N THR A 178 -22.22 -5.16 -14.42
CA THR A 178 -23.46 -5.35 -15.19
C THR A 178 -23.58 -4.26 -16.25
N ASN A 179 -24.12 -4.59 -17.43
CA ASN A 179 -24.30 -3.61 -18.51
C ASN A 179 -25.36 -2.56 -18.16
N ARG A 180 -26.38 -2.97 -17.40
CA ARG A 180 -27.50 -2.16 -16.92
C ARG A 180 -27.72 -2.35 -15.42
N LYS A 181 -28.51 -1.46 -14.83
CA LYS A 181 -29.02 -1.63 -13.47
C LYS A 181 -29.88 -2.90 -13.44
N VAL A 182 -29.59 -3.77 -12.49
CA VAL A 182 -30.30 -5.05 -12.28
C VAL A 182 -31.30 -4.91 -11.13
N ILE A 183 -32.35 -5.72 -11.11
CA ILE A 183 -33.37 -5.69 -10.06
C ILE A 183 -32.91 -6.58 -8.89
N ILE A 184 -33.21 -6.19 -7.65
CA ILE A 184 -32.90 -6.99 -6.46
C ILE A 184 -33.77 -8.24 -6.45
N GLY A 185 -33.19 -9.39 -6.09
CA GLY A 185 -33.88 -10.69 -6.05
C GLY A 185 -33.90 -11.44 -7.39
N GLN A 186 -33.41 -10.84 -8.48
CA GLN A 186 -33.28 -11.50 -9.78
C GLN A 186 -31.93 -12.20 -9.93
N LEU A 187 -31.83 -13.16 -10.86
CA LEU A 187 -30.53 -13.70 -11.26
C LEU A 187 -29.76 -12.71 -12.14
N ALA A 188 -28.48 -12.55 -11.86
CA ALA A 188 -27.56 -11.81 -12.71
C ALA A 188 -26.23 -12.55 -12.84
N ASP A 189 -25.56 -12.30 -13.96
CA ASP A 189 -24.22 -12.78 -14.23
C ASP A 189 -23.29 -11.66 -14.69
N GLY A 190 -21.99 -11.83 -14.44
CA GLY A 190 -20.99 -10.86 -14.84
C GLY A 190 -19.59 -11.16 -14.34
N LYS A 191 -18.62 -10.39 -14.85
CA LYS A 191 -17.22 -10.45 -14.38
C LYS A 191 -17.08 -9.74 -13.04
N GLU A 192 -16.19 -10.22 -12.18
CA GLU A 192 -15.87 -9.58 -10.90
C GLU A 192 -15.36 -8.14 -11.10
N CYS A 193 -15.83 -7.21 -10.27
CA CYS A 193 -15.28 -5.86 -10.21
C CYS A 193 -13.90 -5.90 -9.54
N THR A 194 -12.90 -5.28 -10.17
CA THR A 194 -11.52 -5.25 -9.66
C THR A 194 -11.42 -4.68 -8.25
N ARG A 195 -10.60 -5.33 -7.43
CA ARG A 195 -10.51 -5.22 -5.97
C ARG A 195 -9.64 -4.04 -5.48
N ILE A 196 -9.80 -2.85 -6.07
CA ILE A 196 -8.95 -1.67 -5.80
C ILE A 196 -9.06 -1.21 -4.33
N GLY A 197 -10.14 -1.58 -3.63
CA GLY A 197 -10.34 -1.23 -2.21
C GLY A 197 -9.27 -1.76 -1.25
N LYS A 198 -8.61 -2.89 -1.55
CA LYS A 198 -7.63 -3.51 -0.62
C LYS A 198 -6.30 -2.77 -0.53
N TYR A 199 -5.88 -2.11 -1.61
CA TYR A 199 -4.55 -1.48 -1.64
C TYR A 199 -4.56 -0.03 -1.17
N LYS A 200 -5.72 0.58 -0.92
CA LYS A 200 -5.81 2.00 -0.52
C LYS A 200 -5.00 2.31 0.73
N ILE A 201 -5.05 1.44 1.73
CA ILE A 201 -4.31 1.61 2.99
C ILE A 201 -2.80 1.45 2.74
N HIS A 202 -2.39 0.42 1.99
CA HIS A 202 -0.98 0.20 1.66
C HIS A 202 -0.38 1.37 0.84
N ILE A 203 -1.13 1.92 -0.10
CA ILE A 203 -0.72 3.10 -0.89
C ILE A 203 -0.55 4.32 0.03
N ALA A 204 -1.48 4.56 0.96
CA ALA A 204 -1.38 5.67 1.89
C ALA A 204 -0.14 5.57 2.81
N ILE A 205 0.14 4.36 3.33
CA ILE A 205 1.34 4.10 4.14
C ILE A 205 2.61 4.34 3.32
N GLY A 206 2.66 3.85 2.08
CA GLY A 206 3.81 4.06 1.19
C GLY A 206 4.09 5.53 0.91
N LEU A 207 3.06 6.34 0.68
CA LEU A 207 3.19 7.79 0.47
C LEU A 207 3.71 8.51 1.71
N MET A 208 3.26 8.13 2.90
CA MET A 208 3.74 8.71 4.16
C MET A 208 5.23 8.42 4.39
N ILE A 209 5.68 7.20 4.11
CA ILE A 209 7.10 6.83 4.20
C ILE A 209 7.94 7.65 3.22
N LEU A 210 7.47 7.80 1.98
CA LEU A 210 8.18 8.57 0.95
C LEU A 210 8.31 10.06 1.34
N MET A 211 7.26 10.63 1.94
CA MET A 211 7.30 11.99 2.48
C MET A 211 8.33 12.14 3.61
N MET A 212 8.40 11.18 4.55
CA MET A 212 9.41 11.21 5.62
C MET A 212 10.84 11.13 5.08
N ILE A 213 11.09 10.28 4.08
CA ILE A 213 12.40 10.18 3.40
C ILE A 213 12.74 11.52 2.74
N GLY A 214 11.80 12.15 2.04
CA GLY A 214 11.99 13.46 1.42
C GLY A 214 12.32 14.57 2.44
N CYS A 215 11.66 14.58 3.60
CA CYS A 215 12.00 15.53 4.66
C CYS A 215 13.40 15.28 5.21
N ALA A 216 13.76 14.01 5.46
CA ALA A 216 15.09 13.65 5.96
C ALA A 216 16.20 14.05 4.99
N THR A 217 16.03 13.84 3.68
CA THR A 217 17.02 14.24 2.66
C THR A 217 17.19 15.75 2.59
N VAL A 218 16.11 16.53 2.71
CA VAL A 218 16.20 18.00 2.74
C VAL A 218 16.94 18.52 3.98
N ILE A 219 16.65 17.96 5.16
CA ILE A 219 17.33 18.33 6.41
C ILE A 219 18.83 18.03 6.30
N ASP A 220 19.14 16.83 5.82
CA ASP A 220 20.50 16.35 5.65
C ASP A 220 21.28 17.13 4.58
N TYR A 221 20.62 17.56 3.50
CA TYR A 221 21.21 18.43 2.48
C TYR A 221 21.58 19.83 3.01
N ARG A 222 20.78 20.38 3.93
CA ARG A 222 21.00 21.73 4.50
C ARG A 222 22.01 21.76 5.64
N LYS A 223 22.46 20.60 6.11
CA LYS A 223 23.45 20.51 7.19
C LYS A 223 24.85 20.80 6.65
N THR A 224 25.51 21.82 7.19
CA THR A 224 26.93 22.09 6.89
C THR A 224 27.81 21.01 7.50
N GLU A 225 28.66 20.39 6.69
CA GLU A 225 29.70 19.43 7.11
C GLU A 225 31.11 20.04 7.02
N SER A 226 31.33 20.92 6.04
CA SER A 226 32.58 21.65 5.87
C SER A 226 32.34 23.11 5.55
N ILE A 227 33.27 23.96 5.94
CA ILE A 227 33.32 25.38 5.58
C ILE A 227 34.59 25.57 4.78
N VAL A 228 34.47 26.17 3.60
CA VAL A 228 35.62 26.48 2.75
C VAL A 228 35.71 27.98 2.54
N ILE A 229 36.91 28.53 2.77
CA ILE A 229 37.20 29.96 2.65
C ILE A 229 38.26 30.12 1.57
N VAL A 230 37.95 30.93 0.56
CA VAL A 230 38.90 31.32 -0.49
C VAL A 230 39.31 32.78 -0.25
N GLU A 231 40.60 32.99 0.02
CA GLU A 231 41.17 34.30 0.37
C GLU A 231 41.70 35.02 -0.88
N THR A 232 40.79 35.60 -1.67
CA THR A 232 41.16 36.55 -2.73
C THR A 232 41.40 37.94 -2.11
N THR A 233 41.32 39.04 -2.88
CA THR A 233 41.14 40.40 -2.29
C THR A 233 39.90 40.51 -1.40
N SER A 234 38.96 39.57 -1.50
CA SER A 234 37.80 39.42 -0.63
C SER A 234 37.65 37.98 -0.16
N ASN A 235 37.37 37.79 1.13
CA ASN A 235 37.18 36.45 1.68
C ASN A 235 35.81 35.92 1.27
N ILE A 236 35.79 34.83 0.50
CA ILE A 236 34.56 34.14 0.10
C ILE A 236 34.41 32.90 0.96
N LYS A 237 33.36 32.83 1.79
CA LYS A 237 33.10 31.72 2.69
C LYS A 237 31.91 30.91 2.22
N MET A 238 32.13 29.63 1.97
CA MET A 238 31.15 28.67 1.50
C MET A 238 30.84 27.64 2.58
N HIS A 239 29.55 27.39 2.79
CA HIS A 239 29.08 26.30 3.63
C HIS A 239 28.75 25.10 2.74
N VAL A 240 29.42 23.98 2.97
CA VAL A 240 29.35 22.79 2.12
C VAL A 240 28.72 21.64 2.89
N ASN A 241 27.78 20.94 2.27
CA ASN A 241 27.14 19.77 2.87
C ASN A 241 27.98 18.50 2.66
N LYS A 242 27.52 17.38 3.22
CA LYS A 242 28.23 16.11 3.14
C LYS A 242 28.39 15.52 1.74
N TYR A 243 27.61 16.01 0.78
CA TYR A 243 27.66 15.62 -0.62
C TYR A 243 28.65 16.46 -1.43
N GLY A 244 29.40 17.37 -0.78
CA GLY A 244 30.32 18.28 -1.47
C GLY A 244 29.59 19.39 -2.23
N LYS A 245 28.33 19.67 -1.89
CA LYS A 245 27.53 20.74 -2.50
C LYS A 245 27.53 22.00 -1.64
N VAL A 246 27.66 23.17 -2.28
CA VAL A 246 27.56 24.46 -1.61
C VAL A 246 26.11 24.72 -1.22
N ILE A 247 25.83 24.83 0.08
CA ILE A 247 24.51 25.18 0.62
C ILE A 247 24.25 26.67 0.45
N TYR A 248 25.24 27.49 0.79
CA TYR A 248 25.24 28.94 0.61
C TYR A 248 26.68 29.47 0.67
N ALA A 249 26.89 30.66 0.11
CA ALA A 249 28.16 31.39 0.17
C ALA A 249 27.93 32.82 0.66
N TYR A 250 28.91 33.39 1.36
CA TYR A 250 28.85 34.78 1.79
C TYR A 250 30.24 35.42 1.85
N SER A 251 30.28 36.75 1.75
CA SER A 251 31.49 37.55 1.90
C SER A 251 31.21 38.81 2.73
N PRO A 252 32.13 39.25 3.59
CA PRO A 252 31.96 40.49 4.35
C PRO A 252 32.16 41.75 3.51
N THR A 253 32.78 41.67 2.33
CA THR A 253 33.09 42.84 1.48
C THR A 253 32.04 43.04 0.38
N GLU A 254 31.83 44.28 -0.06
CA GLU A 254 30.93 44.56 -1.19
C GLU A 254 31.41 43.91 -2.49
N LYS A 255 32.72 43.95 -2.77
CA LYS A 255 33.30 43.27 -3.94
C LYS A 255 33.04 41.76 -3.91
N GLY A 256 33.15 41.12 -2.74
CA GLY A 256 32.88 39.69 -2.59
C GLY A 256 31.40 39.33 -2.71
N LYS A 257 30.49 40.20 -2.26
CA LYS A 257 29.04 40.01 -2.50
C LYS A 257 28.70 40.09 -3.98
N ILE A 258 29.26 41.07 -4.70
CA ILE A 258 29.10 41.21 -6.16
C ILE A 258 29.59 39.94 -6.86
N LEU A 259 30.78 39.45 -6.49
CA LEU A 259 31.33 38.19 -6.99
C LEU A 259 30.33 37.04 -6.82
N ILE A 260 29.88 36.76 -5.59
CA ILE A 260 28.96 35.64 -5.30
C ILE A 260 27.67 35.75 -6.11
N SER A 261 27.08 36.96 -6.19
CA SER A 261 25.85 37.19 -6.94
C SER A 261 25.99 37.01 -8.45
N SER A 262 27.21 37.15 -8.99
CA SER A 262 27.47 37.04 -10.42
C SER A 262 27.69 35.60 -10.89
N ILE A 263 28.19 34.71 -10.01
CA ILE A 263 28.53 33.32 -10.35
C ILE A 263 27.46 32.30 -9.94
N SER A 264 26.57 32.60 -8.98
CA SER A 264 25.44 31.72 -8.61
C SER A 264 25.81 30.29 -8.14
N ILE A 265 26.92 30.16 -7.42
CA ILE A 265 27.49 28.88 -6.93
C ILE A 265 26.65 28.06 -5.91
N GLU A 266 25.39 28.43 -5.64
CA GLU A 266 24.53 27.66 -4.73
C GLU A 266 24.12 26.33 -5.36
N SER A 267 24.21 25.23 -4.61
CA SER A 267 23.97 23.84 -5.04
C SER A 267 24.98 23.26 -6.03
N GLU A 268 26.04 23.99 -6.34
CA GLU A 268 27.14 23.51 -7.17
C GLU A 268 28.09 22.61 -6.39
N ASN A 269 28.86 21.79 -7.12
CA ASN A 269 29.94 21.04 -6.50
C ASN A 269 31.05 22.00 -6.04
N ILE A 270 31.71 21.68 -4.93
CA ILE A 270 32.78 22.50 -4.39
C ILE A 270 33.92 22.77 -5.39
N ASP A 271 34.25 21.81 -6.26
CA ASP A 271 35.28 22.02 -7.29
C ASP A 271 34.86 23.04 -8.35
N GLU A 272 33.60 22.99 -8.79
CA GLU A 272 33.02 23.94 -9.74
C GLU A 272 32.92 25.32 -9.10
N ALA A 273 32.41 25.40 -7.87
CA ALA A 273 32.27 26.65 -7.15
C ALA A 273 33.63 27.35 -6.92
N ILE A 274 34.67 26.60 -6.56
CA ILE A 274 36.01 27.17 -6.39
C ILE A 274 36.57 27.61 -7.74
N GLU A 275 36.46 26.80 -8.79
CA GLU A 275 36.88 27.17 -10.15
C GLU A 275 36.25 28.49 -10.60
N GLU A 276 34.93 28.65 -10.46
CA GLU A 276 34.21 29.86 -10.85
C GLU A 276 34.63 31.08 -10.03
N ILE A 277 34.88 30.92 -8.72
CA ILE A 277 35.44 31.98 -7.88
C ILE A 277 36.81 32.41 -8.43
N PHE A 278 37.69 31.47 -8.77
CA PHE A 278 39.01 31.77 -9.31
C PHE A 278 38.94 32.41 -10.70
N GLN A 279 38.04 31.94 -11.58
CA GLN A 279 37.81 32.53 -12.90
C GLN A 279 37.38 34.00 -12.77
N TYR A 280 36.34 34.26 -11.98
CA TYR A 280 35.85 35.61 -11.76
C TYR A 280 36.93 36.50 -11.12
N ALA A 281 37.59 36.00 -10.08
CA ALA A 281 38.58 36.77 -9.35
C ALA A 281 39.81 37.07 -10.21
N PHE A 282 40.22 36.16 -11.10
CA PHE A 282 41.31 36.39 -12.03
C PHE A 282 40.94 37.44 -13.09
N SER A 283 39.75 37.32 -13.73
CA SER A 283 39.29 38.27 -14.73
C SER A 283 39.06 39.70 -14.21
N ASN A 284 38.87 39.86 -12.90
CA ASN A 284 38.63 41.15 -12.25
C ASN A 284 39.82 41.63 -11.39
N GLU A 285 41.02 41.07 -11.59
CA GLU A 285 42.26 41.45 -10.88
C GLU A 285 42.12 41.39 -9.33
N MET A 286 41.32 40.44 -8.84
CA MET A 286 41.09 40.20 -7.41
C MET A 286 42.08 39.19 -6.81
N ILE A 287 43.08 38.75 -7.56
CA ILE A 287 44.14 37.82 -7.14
C ILE A 287 45.50 38.48 -7.34
N ASP A 288 46.29 38.55 -6.28
CA ASP A 288 47.68 39.01 -6.31
C ASP A 288 48.60 37.83 -6.62
N THR A 289 49.04 37.68 -7.87
CA THR A 289 49.89 36.57 -8.31
C THR A 289 51.29 36.59 -7.71
N SER A 290 51.70 37.67 -7.03
CA SER A 290 52.96 37.72 -6.27
C SER A 290 52.88 37.01 -4.92
N LYS A 291 51.66 36.75 -4.41
CA LYS A 291 51.41 36.11 -3.12
C LYS A 291 50.60 34.83 -3.28
N LYS A 292 50.84 33.88 -2.38
CA LYS A 292 50.05 32.64 -2.38
C LYS A 292 48.63 32.93 -1.89
N THR A 293 47.64 32.57 -2.69
CA THR A 293 46.21 32.63 -2.34
C THR A 293 45.88 31.42 -1.43
N LEU A 294 45.27 31.66 -0.28
CA LEU A 294 44.96 30.62 0.70
C LEU A 294 43.53 30.08 0.50
N ILE A 295 43.41 28.76 0.47
CA ILE A 295 42.13 28.05 0.58
C ILE A 295 42.12 27.34 1.93
N THR A 296 41.20 27.73 2.81
CA THR A 296 41.05 27.11 4.14
C THR A 296 39.81 26.24 4.17
N VAL A 297 39.96 24.97 4.52
CA VAL A 297 38.88 24.01 4.77
C VAL A 297 38.80 23.75 6.28
N SER A 298 37.61 23.93 6.85
CA SER A 298 37.31 23.59 8.25
C SER A 298 36.16 22.60 8.30
N GLY A 299 36.23 21.59 9.18
CA GLY A 299 35.23 20.53 9.27
C GLY A 299 35.75 19.24 8.65
N LYS A 300 34.98 18.61 7.76
CA LYS A 300 35.46 17.43 7.02
C LYS A 300 36.48 17.83 5.97
N SER A 301 37.62 17.15 5.98
CA SER A 301 38.71 17.37 5.02
C SER A 301 38.31 17.00 3.60
N LEU A 302 38.87 17.71 2.62
CA LEU A 302 38.79 17.32 1.22
C LEU A 302 39.74 16.15 0.94
N ASP A 303 39.32 15.23 0.08
CA ASP A 303 40.21 14.15 -0.38
C ASP A 303 41.32 14.72 -1.29
N TYR A 304 42.48 14.05 -1.32
CA TYR A 304 43.57 14.45 -2.20
C TYR A 304 43.14 14.31 -3.66
N GLY A 305 43.25 15.41 -4.44
CA GLY A 305 42.81 15.45 -5.83
C GLY A 305 41.31 15.69 -6.03
N ALA A 306 40.56 16.07 -4.99
CA ALA A 306 39.11 16.33 -5.07
C ALA A 306 38.73 17.58 -5.88
N LEU A 307 39.71 18.38 -6.34
CA LEU A 307 39.50 19.66 -7.02
C LEU A 307 40.11 19.67 -8.44
N PRO A 308 39.75 18.75 -9.35
CA PRO A 308 40.39 18.64 -10.66
C PRO A 308 40.19 19.85 -11.57
N LYS A 309 38.98 20.43 -11.63
CA LYS A 309 38.70 21.60 -12.48
C LYS A 309 39.39 22.85 -11.96
N THR A 310 39.30 23.07 -10.65
CA THR A 310 40.05 24.12 -9.96
C THR A 310 41.55 23.98 -10.20
N ASN A 311 42.10 22.76 -10.08
CA ASN A 311 43.53 22.51 -10.27
C ASN A 311 43.98 22.82 -11.70
N LYS A 312 43.16 22.45 -12.69
CA LYS A 312 43.39 22.79 -14.11
C LYS A 312 43.50 24.30 -14.30
N PHE A 313 42.48 25.05 -13.87
CA PHE A 313 42.43 26.50 -14.04
C PHE A 313 43.61 27.22 -13.36
N ILE A 314 43.94 26.83 -12.13
CA ILE A 314 45.04 27.39 -11.36
C ILE A 314 46.39 27.11 -12.02
N SER A 315 46.58 25.90 -12.53
CA SER A 315 47.84 25.48 -13.18
C SER A 315 48.06 26.20 -14.50
N GLU A 316 47.02 26.31 -15.34
CA GLU A 316 47.07 27.02 -16.63
C GLU A 316 47.40 28.51 -16.45
N ASN A 317 46.85 29.15 -15.41
CA ASN A 317 47.07 30.57 -15.11
C ASN A 317 48.24 30.83 -14.13
N LYS A 318 48.96 29.78 -13.72
CA LYS A 318 50.12 29.85 -12.79
C LYS A 318 49.81 30.61 -11.49
N ILE A 319 48.61 30.42 -10.95
CA ILE A 319 48.19 31.10 -9.71
C ILE A 319 48.82 30.36 -8.51
N PRO A 320 49.67 31.02 -7.71
CA PRO A 320 50.26 30.36 -6.54
C PRO A 320 49.20 30.20 -5.45
N ILE A 321 48.97 28.97 -4.99
CA ILE A 321 48.00 28.66 -3.93
C ILE A 321 48.59 27.84 -2.79
N VAL A 322 47.95 27.90 -1.62
CA VAL A 322 48.15 27.00 -0.48
C VAL A 322 46.79 26.52 -0.01
N ILE A 323 46.65 25.22 0.31
CA ILE A 323 45.42 24.68 0.89
C ILE A 323 45.71 24.28 2.33
N ASN A 324 45.01 24.91 3.28
CA ASN A 324 44.93 24.43 4.65
C ASN A 324 43.70 23.53 4.77
N ASN A 325 43.89 22.23 4.70
CA ASN A 325 42.84 21.23 4.72
C ASN A 325 42.64 20.69 6.14
N SER A 326 41.76 21.32 6.92
CA SER A 326 41.44 20.94 8.30
C SER A 326 42.67 20.86 9.23
N GLY A 327 43.60 21.80 9.08
CA GLY A 327 44.83 21.89 9.87
C GLY A 327 46.07 21.31 9.19
N ASN A 328 45.92 20.59 8.07
CA ASN A 328 47.04 20.06 7.30
C ASN A 328 47.28 20.90 6.04
N GLU A 329 48.51 21.39 5.87
CA GLU A 329 48.89 22.06 4.63
C GLU A 329 49.05 21.02 3.51
N GLN A 330 48.35 21.25 2.39
CA GLN A 330 48.32 20.36 1.24
C GLN A 330 48.61 21.12 -0.04
N LYS A 331 49.46 20.54 -0.89
CA LYS A 331 49.66 21.01 -2.27
C LYS A 331 48.63 20.38 -3.19
N MET A 332 48.27 21.09 -4.26
CA MET A 332 47.51 20.47 -5.34
C MET A 332 48.33 19.38 -6.05
N PRO A 333 47.67 18.38 -6.65
CA PRO A 333 48.34 17.44 -7.56
C PRO A 333 49.02 18.17 -8.72
N GLU A 334 50.15 17.65 -9.20
CA GLU A 334 50.75 18.13 -10.44
C GLU A 334 49.76 17.95 -11.60
N TYR A 335 49.43 19.05 -12.28
CA TYR A 335 48.61 19.01 -13.48
C TYR A 335 49.51 18.75 -14.69
N ILE A 336 49.38 17.56 -15.28
CA ILE A 336 50.03 17.20 -16.54
C ILE A 336 49.00 17.46 -17.62
N SER A 337 49.23 18.44 -18.50
CA SER A 337 48.39 18.63 -19.68
C SER A 337 48.53 17.40 -20.58
N GLU A 338 47.44 16.66 -20.79
CA GLU A 338 47.37 15.72 -21.90
C GLU A 338 47.42 16.57 -23.18
N GLU A 339 48.53 16.49 -23.92
CA GLU A 339 48.67 17.06 -25.27
C GLU A 339 47.71 16.41 -26.27
#